data_AF-A0A7C2XZC4-F1
#
_entry.id   AF-A0A7C2XZC4-F1
#
_cell.length_a   1.000
_cell.length_b   1.000
_cell.length_c   1.000
_cell.angle_alpha   90.00
_cell.angle_beta   90.00
_cell.angle_gamma   90.00
#
_symmetry.space_group_name_H-M   'P 1'
#
loop_
_entity.id
_entity.type
_entity.pdbx_description
1 polymer ?
#
loop_
_entity_poly.entity_id
_entity_poly.type
_entity_poly.pdbx_seq_one_letter_code
_entity_poly.pdbx_strand_id
1 'polypeptide(L)'
;MAKSFFIGFCVFALLTTGCASRLPMMDEVGKPLIKAEVDQKRSNKNFWLFTVGGGALSFGASFFAGALIDRDANSDHTKLWAITGAGTLIGTVLFAHNGRVRDFNMAIEAVKDSRKESANSDITQEQEKQKQIAEEKQKLEDERKKQEAERERLMEEIRKKQAQKKP
;
A
#
# COMPACT_ATOMS: atom_id res chain seq x y z
N MET A 1 42.08 5.26 -30.51
CA MET A 1 40.75 4.62 -30.39
C MET A 1 40.50 3.88 -29.06
N ALA A 2 41.39 3.93 -28.06
CA ALA A 2 41.19 3.20 -26.79
C ALA A 2 40.52 4.00 -25.65
N LYS A 3 40.37 5.32 -25.77
CA LYS A 3 39.90 6.18 -24.67
C LYS A 3 38.37 6.19 -24.50
N SER A 4 37.60 5.91 -25.55
CA SER A 4 36.12 5.92 -25.48
C SER A 4 35.54 4.68 -24.82
N PHE A 5 36.26 3.55 -24.82
CA PHE A 5 35.80 2.30 -24.20
C PHE A 5 35.86 2.33 -22.66
N PHE A 6 36.77 3.13 -22.08
CA PHE A 6 36.98 3.18 -20.64
C PHE A 6 35.89 3.99 -19.90
N ILE A 7 35.30 4.99 -20.57
CA ILE A 7 34.26 5.85 -19.97
C ILE A 7 32.93 5.09 -19.88
N GLY A 8 32.60 4.24 -20.87
CA GLY A 8 31.37 3.43 -20.85
C GLY A 8 31.33 2.39 -19.73
N PHE A 9 32.48 1.79 -19.40
CA PHE A 9 32.57 0.78 -18.33
C PHE A 9 32.33 1.37 -16.93
N CYS A 10 32.78 2.61 -16.68
CA CYS A 10 32.58 3.26 -15.39
C CYS A 10 31.11 3.66 -15.12
N VAL A 11 30.36 4.07 -16.15
CA VAL A 11 28.92 4.37 -16.00
C VAL A 11 28.12 3.09 -15.72
N PHE A 12 28.49 1.97 -16.36
CA PHE A 12 27.88 0.67 -16.12
C PHE A 12 28.22 0.10 -14.73
N ALA A 13 29.44 0.32 -14.25
CA ALA A 13 29.85 -0.06 -12.89
C ALA A 13 29.11 0.75 -11.81
N LEU A 14 28.90 2.06 -12.02
CA LEU A 14 28.15 2.90 -11.07
C LEU A 14 26.66 2.56 -10.99
N LEU A 15 26.05 2.09 -12.08
CA LEU A 15 24.66 1.60 -12.09
C LEU A 15 24.50 0.23 -11.41
N THR A 16 25.56 -0.58 -11.32
CA THR A 16 25.52 -1.93 -10.76
C THR A 16 25.95 -1.99 -9.28
N THR A 17 26.66 -0.99 -8.77
CA THR A 17 26.92 -0.84 -7.33
C THR A 17 25.69 -0.27 -6.61
N GLY A 18 24.69 -1.13 -6.41
CA GLY A 18 23.43 -0.87 -5.71
C GLY A 18 23.56 -0.63 -4.20
N CYS A 19 24.45 0.28 -3.77
CA CYS A 19 24.66 0.62 -2.37
C CYS A 19 23.58 1.56 -1.78
N ALA A 20 22.71 2.14 -2.61
CA ALA A 20 21.70 3.11 -2.16
C ALA A 20 20.34 2.50 -1.74
N SER A 21 20.11 1.20 -1.91
CA SER A 21 18.75 0.61 -1.81
C SER A 21 18.49 -0.25 -0.56
N ARG A 22 19.24 -0.07 0.53
CA ARG A 22 19.03 -0.81 1.80
C ARG A 22 18.49 0.01 2.97
N LEU A 23 17.89 1.17 2.72
CA LEU A 23 17.11 1.80 3.79
C LEU A 23 15.83 0.97 4.01
N PRO A 24 15.55 0.53 5.26
CA PRO A 24 14.30 -0.13 5.57
C PRO A 24 13.15 0.82 5.22
N MET A 25 12.28 0.37 4.32
CA MET A 25 11.11 1.14 3.95
C MET A 25 10.17 1.18 5.15
N MET A 26 9.93 2.38 5.68
CA MET A 26 9.09 2.57 6.85
C MET A 26 7.64 2.82 6.44
N ASP A 27 6.73 2.28 7.24
CA ASP A 27 5.32 2.61 7.22
C ASP A 27 5.08 4.03 7.78
N GLU A 28 3.89 4.61 7.58
CA GLU A 28 3.50 5.92 8.14
C GLU A 28 3.54 5.91 9.68
N VAL A 29 3.42 4.72 10.28
CA VAL A 29 3.48 4.46 11.71
C VAL A 29 4.92 4.18 12.19
N GLY A 30 5.94 4.33 11.33
CA GLY A 30 7.35 4.09 11.65
C GLY A 30 7.74 2.61 11.82
N LYS A 31 6.83 1.68 11.51
CA LYS A 31 7.11 0.24 11.53
C LYS A 31 7.86 -0.18 10.26
N PRO A 32 8.92 -0.99 10.36
CA PRO A 32 9.61 -1.49 9.17
C PRO A 32 8.68 -2.40 8.36
N LEU A 33 8.65 -2.21 7.04
CA LEU A 33 7.99 -3.12 6.10
C LEU A 33 8.88 -4.35 5.90
N ILE A 34 8.38 -5.52 6.30
CA ILE A 34 9.07 -6.79 6.12
C ILE A 34 8.91 -7.22 4.66
N LYS A 35 10.03 -7.60 4.01
CA LYS A 35 9.99 -8.04 2.60
C LYS A 35 9.02 -9.21 2.37
N ALA A 36 8.92 -10.14 3.32
CA ALA A 36 7.99 -11.26 3.25
C ALA A 36 6.51 -10.83 3.15
N GLU A 37 6.11 -9.76 3.84
CA GLU A 37 4.74 -9.23 3.77
C GLU A 37 4.45 -8.61 2.39
N VAL A 38 5.44 -7.88 1.85
CA VAL A 38 5.33 -7.27 0.53
C VAL A 38 5.28 -8.35 -0.56
N ASP A 39 6.12 -9.38 -0.47
CA ASP A 39 6.13 -10.48 -1.43
C ASP A 39 4.84 -11.32 -1.38
N GLN A 40 4.20 -11.45 -0.22
CA GLN A 40 2.90 -12.12 -0.10
C GLN A 40 1.78 -11.37 -0.83
N LYS A 41 1.82 -10.02 -0.82
CA LYS A 41 0.82 -9.17 -1.50
C LYS A 41 1.20 -8.85 -2.95
N ARG A 42 2.38 -9.29 -3.40
CA ARG A 42 2.88 -8.99 -4.74
C ARG A 42 2.09 -9.74 -5.81
N SER A 43 1.54 -8.98 -6.75
CA SER A 43 0.96 -9.53 -7.97
C SER A 43 1.97 -9.48 -9.12
N ASN A 44 1.80 -10.34 -10.13
CA ASN A 44 2.59 -10.29 -11.37
C ASN A 44 1.78 -9.70 -12.55
N LYS A 45 0.64 -9.05 -12.28
CA LYS A 45 -0.27 -8.58 -13.31
C LYS A 45 0.34 -7.44 -14.12
N ASN A 46 0.98 -6.46 -13.46
CA ASN A 46 1.60 -5.37 -14.20
C ASN A 46 2.88 -5.81 -14.89
N PHE A 47 3.65 -6.73 -14.32
CA PHE A 47 4.77 -7.33 -15.04
C PHE A 47 4.35 -7.90 -16.38
N TRP A 48 3.31 -8.73 -16.42
CA TRP A 48 2.80 -9.30 -17.67
C TRP A 48 2.23 -8.23 -18.60
N LEU A 49 1.44 -7.28 -18.06
CA LEU A 49 0.86 -6.20 -18.85
C LEU A 49 1.93 -5.33 -19.51
N PHE A 50 2.97 -4.95 -18.77
CA PHE A 50 4.07 -4.13 -19.28
C PHE A 50 5.01 -4.92 -20.18
N THR A 51 5.23 -6.21 -19.92
CA THR A 51 6.07 -7.05 -20.79
C THR A 51 5.39 -7.26 -22.15
N VAL A 52 4.12 -7.64 -22.16
CA VAL A 52 3.37 -7.89 -23.39
C VAL A 52 3.06 -6.57 -24.11
N GLY A 53 2.53 -5.58 -23.40
CA GLY A 53 2.20 -4.27 -23.96
C GLY A 53 3.43 -3.48 -24.38
N GLY A 54 4.47 -3.47 -23.54
CA GLY A 54 5.75 -2.83 -23.85
C GLY A 54 6.51 -3.54 -24.96
N GLY A 55 6.45 -4.87 -25.03
CA GLY A 55 7.02 -5.65 -26.14
C GLY A 55 6.33 -5.34 -27.47
N ALA A 56 5.00 -5.33 -27.50
CA ALA A 56 4.24 -4.96 -28.71
C ALA A 56 4.51 -3.52 -29.16
N LEU A 57 4.54 -2.56 -28.21
CA LEU A 57 4.88 -1.17 -28.49
C LEU A 57 6.30 -1.02 -29.03
N SER A 58 7.27 -1.66 -28.38
CA SER A 58 8.68 -1.58 -28.75
C SER A 58 8.93 -2.24 -30.10
N PHE A 59 8.23 -3.34 -30.39
CA PHE A 59 8.23 -3.95 -31.72
C PHE A 59 7.73 -2.98 -32.79
N GLY A 60 6.55 -2.37 -32.60
CA GLY A 60 6.00 -1.41 -33.55
C GLY A 60 6.92 -0.19 -33.78
N ALA A 61 7.45 0.39 -32.70
CA ALA A 61 8.37 1.53 -32.78
C ALA A 61 9.68 1.18 -33.48
N SER A 62 10.26 0.00 -33.17
CA SER A 62 11.53 -0.44 -33.75
C SER A 62 11.37 -0.85 -35.22
N PHE A 63 10.24 -1.46 -35.57
CA PHE A 63 9.89 -1.77 -36.96
C PHE A 63 9.74 -0.48 -37.78
N PHE A 64 9.03 0.52 -37.24
CA PHE A 64 8.85 1.80 -37.92
C PHE A 64 10.18 2.55 -38.12
N ALA A 65 11.03 2.59 -37.08
CA ALA A 65 12.36 3.17 -37.18
C ALA A 65 13.25 2.40 -38.18
N GLY A 66 13.20 1.07 -38.15
CA GLY A 66 13.91 0.21 -39.10
C GLY A 66 13.46 0.47 -40.54
N ALA A 67 12.16 0.59 -40.79
CA ALA A 67 11.58 0.86 -42.11
C ALA A 67 11.97 2.25 -42.65
N LEU A 68 12.09 3.27 -41.78
CA LEU A 68 12.59 4.59 -42.18
C LEU A 68 14.06 4.55 -42.61
N ILE A 69 14.89 3.78 -41.90
CA ILE A 69 16.32 3.64 -42.20
C ILE A 69 16.56 2.78 -43.44
N ASP A 70 15.76 1.73 -43.65
CA ASP A 70 15.88 0.82 -44.81
C ASP A 70 15.45 1.50 -46.12
N ARG A 71 14.64 2.57 -46.06
CA ARG A 71 14.19 3.31 -47.26
C ARG A 71 15.30 4.05 -48.01
N ASP A 72 16.46 4.24 -47.37
CA ASP A 72 17.61 4.99 -47.91
C ASP A 72 18.80 4.07 -48.26
N ALA A 73 18.73 2.78 -47.90
CA ALA A 73 19.83 1.83 -48.06
C ALA A 73 19.43 0.68 -49.01
N ASN A 74 20.22 0.47 -50.06
CA ASN A 74 20.03 -0.61 -51.03
C ASN A 74 19.79 -1.99 -50.37
N SER A 75 18.56 -2.48 -50.46
CA SER A 75 18.11 -3.88 -50.63
C SER A 75 18.57 -4.95 -49.62
N ASP A 76 18.98 -4.59 -48.40
CA ASP A 76 19.43 -5.58 -47.41
C ASP A 76 18.56 -5.56 -46.14
N HIS A 77 17.42 -6.26 -46.22
CA HIS A 77 16.41 -6.37 -45.15
C HIS A 77 16.95 -6.93 -43.83
N THR A 78 18.17 -7.47 -43.83
CA THR A 78 18.91 -7.91 -42.65
C THR A 78 19.02 -6.79 -41.62
N LYS A 79 19.19 -5.53 -42.05
CA LYS A 79 19.30 -4.37 -41.15
C LYS A 79 17.99 -4.04 -40.46
N LEU A 80 16.87 -4.15 -41.18
CA LEU A 80 15.53 -3.92 -40.63
C LEU A 80 15.21 -4.91 -39.52
N TRP A 81 15.43 -6.21 -39.76
CA TRP A 81 15.19 -7.25 -38.75
C TRP A 81 16.14 -7.13 -37.56
N ALA A 82 17.40 -6.76 -37.78
CA ALA A 82 18.36 -6.53 -36.71
C ALA A 82 17.94 -5.35 -35.80
N ILE A 83 17.55 -4.21 -36.40
CA ILE A 83 17.10 -3.03 -35.63
C ILE A 83 15.79 -3.34 -34.91
N THR A 84 14.84 -3.98 -35.58
CA THR A 84 13.54 -4.34 -35.01
C THR A 84 13.72 -5.31 -33.84
N GLY A 85 14.51 -6.37 -34.02
CA GLY A 85 14.80 -7.35 -32.98
C GLY A 85 15.51 -6.72 -31.77
N ALA A 86 16.57 -5.94 -32.01
CA ALA A 86 17.31 -5.29 -30.93
C ALA A 86 16.45 -4.28 -30.15
N GLY A 87 15.71 -3.41 -30.84
CA GLY A 87 14.85 -2.42 -30.20
C GLY A 87 13.68 -3.04 -29.45
N THR A 88 13.11 -4.13 -29.97
CA THR A 88 12.06 -4.90 -29.27
C THR A 88 12.59 -5.50 -27.96
N LEU A 89 13.77 -6.14 -28.01
CA LEU A 89 14.36 -6.77 -26.83
C LEU A 89 14.68 -5.74 -25.74
N ILE A 90 15.35 -4.64 -26.11
CA ILE A 90 15.70 -3.57 -25.16
C ILE A 90 14.45 -2.96 -24.56
N GLY A 91 13.45 -2.63 -25.40
CA GLY A 91 12.20 -2.05 -24.94
C GLY A 91 11.43 -3.00 -24.03
N THR A 92 11.31 -4.28 -24.39
CA THR A 92 10.64 -5.31 -23.57
C THR A 92 11.29 -5.42 -22.19
N VAL A 93 12.62 -5.47 -22.11
CA VAL A 93 13.34 -5.55 -20.84
C VAL A 93 13.10 -4.31 -19.97
N LEU A 94 13.11 -3.12 -20.57
CA LEU A 94 12.89 -1.86 -19.86
C LEU A 94 11.46 -1.78 -19.31
N PHE A 95 10.46 -2.11 -20.12
CA PHE A 95 9.07 -2.13 -19.67
C PHE A 95 8.82 -3.23 -18.63
N ALA A 96 9.38 -4.42 -18.82
CA ALA A 96 9.30 -5.51 -17.85
C ALA A 96 9.89 -5.11 -16.49
N HIS A 97 11.03 -4.41 -16.49
CA HIS A 97 11.63 -3.88 -15.27
C HIS A 97 10.71 -2.87 -14.57
N ASN A 98 10.17 -1.89 -15.32
CA ASN A 98 9.22 -0.92 -14.78
C ASN A 98 7.93 -1.58 -14.26
N GLY A 99 7.43 -2.62 -14.91
CA GLY A 99 6.30 -3.42 -14.44
C GLY A 99 6.57 -4.06 -13.09
N ARG A 100 7.77 -4.64 -12.89
CA ARG A 100 8.17 -5.23 -11.59
C ARG A 100 8.27 -4.19 -10.48
N VAL A 101 8.79 -3.00 -10.78
CA VAL A 101 8.90 -1.90 -9.81
C VAL A 101 7.50 -1.42 -9.42
N ARG A 102 6.58 -1.29 -10.39
CA ARG A 102 5.20 -0.89 -10.11
C ARG A 102 4.45 -1.94 -9.28
N ASP A 103 4.60 -3.22 -9.61
CA ASP A 103 4.02 -4.32 -8.80
C ASP A 103 4.55 -4.31 -7.37
N PHE A 104 5.83 -3.98 -7.16
CA PHE A 104 6.41 -3.86 -5.83
C PHE A 104 5.84 -2.65 -5.06
N ASN A 105 5.72 -1.49 -5.70
CA ASN A 105 5.15 -0.30 -5.06
C ASN A 105 3.68 -0.50 -4.68
N MET A 106 2.87 -1.11 -5.55
CA MET A 106 1.48 -1.43 -5.23
C MET A 106 1.37 -2.44 -4.08
N ALA A 107 2.28 -3.41 -4.01
CA ALA A 107 2.29 -4.36 -2.90
C ALA A 107 2.59 -3.68 -1.57
N ILE A 108 3.49 -2.67 -1.56
CA ILE A 108 3.76 -1.85 -0.38
C ILE A 108 2.51 -1.05 0.02
N GLU A 109 1.85 -0.39 -0.93
CA GLU A 109 0.61 0.35 -0.68
C GLU A 109 -0.48 -0.57 -0.11
N ALA A 110 -0.66 -1.77 -0.68
CA ALA A 110 -1.62 -2.75 -0.17
C ALA A 110 -1.33 -3.21 1.28
N VAL A 111 -0.05 -3.33 1.66
CA VAL A 111 0.31 -3.64 3.05
C VAL A 111 -0.01 -2.46 3.98
N LYS A 112 0.28 -1.23 3.55
CA LYS A 112 -0.06 -0.02 4.32
C LYS A 112 -1.56 0.14 4.52
N ASP A 113 -2.34 -0.05 3.45
CA ASP A 113 -3.80 0.04 3.48
C ASP A 113 -4.39 -1.02 4.40
N SER A 114 -3.89 -2.27 4.33
CA SER A 114 -4.32 -3.34 5.23
C SER A 114 -4.08 -3.01 6.70
N ARG A 115 -2.94 -2.37 7.04
CA ARG A 115 -2.63 -1.96 8.42
C ARG A 115 -3.51 -0.80 8.87
N LYS A 116 -3.76 0.16 7.99
CA LYS A 116 -4.65 1.30 8.26
C LYS A 116 -6.09 0.84 8.49
N GLU A 117 -6.57 -0.12 7.70
CA GLU A 117 -7.90 -0.70 7.87
C GLU A 117 -8.03 -1.41 9.22
N SER A 118 -7.05 -2.23 9.61
CA SER A 118 -7.04 -2.86 10.94
C SER A 118 -7.01 -1.85 12.09
N ALA A 119 -6.23 -0.77 11.96
CA ALA A 119 -6.18 0.28 12.98
C ALA A 119 -7.53 1.02 13.09
N ASN A 120 -8.18 1.30 11.96
CA ASN A 120 -9.49 1.94 11.95
C ASN A 120 -10.58 1.04 12.55
N SER A 121 -10.58 -0.27 12.24
CA SER A 121 -11.55 -1.19 12.82
C SER A 121 -11.43 -1.27 14.34
N ASP A 122 -10.20 -1.31 14.86
CA ASP A 122 -9.95 -1.35 16.30
C ASP A 122 -10.47 -0.07 16.99
N ILE A 123 -10.20 1.10 16.40
CA ILE A 123 -10.70 2.39 16.89
C ILE A 123 -12.24 2.41 16.90
N THR A 124 -12.88 1.94 15.83
CA THR A 124 -14.36 1.90 15.78
C THR A 124 -14.95 0.98 16.85
N GLN A 125 -14.35 -0.20 17.09
CA GLN A 125 -14.79 -1.10 18.15
C GLN A 125 -14.59 -0.48 19.55
N GLU A 126 -13.49 0.23 19.78
CA GLU A 126 -13.28 0.92 21.05
C GLU A 126 -14.31 2.03 21.28
N GLN A 127 -14.66 2.80 20.25
CA GLN A 127 -15.70 3.83 20.33
C GLN A 127 -17.08 3.23 20.61
N GLU A 128 -17.42 2.10 19.99
CA GLU A 128 -18.68 1.39 20.29
C GLU A 128 -18.72 0.89 21.72
N LYS A 129 -17.64 0.30 22.24
CA LYS A 129 -17.54 -0.11 23.64
C LYS A 129 -17.69 1.07 24.59
N GLN A 130 -17.07 2.21 24.29
CA GLN A 130 -17.22 3.42 25.12
C GLN A 130 -18.67 3.93 25.14
N LYS A 131 -19.37 3.89 24.01
CA LYS A 131 -20.80 4.24 23.94
C LYS A 131 -21.66 3.30 24.78
N GLN A 132 -21.44 1.99 24.68
CA GLN A 132 -22.15 1.00 25.50
C GLN A 132 -21.93 1.22 27.00
N ILE A 133 -20.67 1.47 27.40
CA ILE A 133 -20.34 1.76 28.81
C ILE A 133 -21.00 3.07 29.27
N ALA A 134 -21.06 4.09 28.42
CA ALA A 134 -21.72 5.35 28.75
C ALA A 134 -23.23 5.17 28.94
N GLU A 135 -23.89 4.38 28.08
CA GLU A 135 -25.30 4.05 28.21
C GLU A 135 -25.59 3.21 29.48
N GLU A 136 -24.74 2.23 29.78
CA GLU A 136 -24.86 1.43 31.01
C GLU A 136 -24.70 2.29 32.26
N LYS A 137 -23.72 3.21 32.28
CA LYS A 137 -23.56 4.16 33.39
C LYS A 137 -24.82 5.01 33.59
N GLN A 138 -25.40 5.52 32.50
CA GLN A 138 -26.60 6.34 32.59
C GLN A 138 -27.78 5.56 33.15
N LYS A 139 -27.99 4.31 32.71
CA LYS A 139 -29.02 3.43 33.28
C LYS A 139 -28.80 3.19 34.78
N LEU A 140 -27.56 2.94 35.18
CA LEU A 140 -27.21 2.73 36.60
C LEU A 140 -27.47 3.97 37.45
N GLU A 141 -27.18 5.17 36.93
CA GLU A 141 -27.47 6.44 37.60
C GLU A 141 -28.98 6.67 37.76
N ASP A 142 -29.77 6.36 36.75
CA ASP A 142 -31.23 6.47 36.80
C ASP A 142 -31.83 5.48 37.81
N GLU A 143 -31.30 4.26 37.88
CA GLU A 143 -31.68 3.28 38.90
C GLU A 143 -31.33 3.75 40.31
N ARG A 144 -30.13 4.32 40.51
CA ARG A 144 -29.72 4.89 41.81
C ARG A 144 -30.65 6.04 42.23
N LYS A 145 -30.99 6.95 41.31
CA LYS A 145 -31.93 8.05 41.60
C LYS A 145 -33.30 7.54 42.03
N LYS A 146 -33.81 6.49 41.37
CA LYS A 146 -35.09 5.86 41.77
C LYS A 146 -35.02 5.25 43.17
N GLN A 147 -33.93 4.53 43.46
CA GLN A 147 -33.71 3.94 44.79
C GLN A 147 -33.58 5.00 45.89
N GLU A 148 -32.87 6.11 45.61
CA GLU A 148 -32.76 7.23 46.56
C GLU A 148 -34.11 7.87 46.85
N ALA A 149 -34.94 8.11 45.82
CA ALA A 149 -36.29 8.63 45.99
C ALA A 149 -37.21 7.67 46.80
N GLU A 150 -37.10 6.36 46.60
CA GLU A 150 -37.82 5.37 47.41
C GLU A 150 -37.34 5.36 48.87
N ARG A 151 -36.02 5.45 49.10
CA ARG A 151 -35.45 5.53 50.46
C ARG A 151 -35.92 6.78 51.19
N GLU A 152 -35.98 7.93 50.53
CA GLU A 152 -36.49 9.17 51.12
C GLU A 152 -37.97 9.03 51.53
N ARG A 153 -38.81 8.49 50.65
CA ARG A 153 -40.24 8.25 50.96
C ARG A 153 -40.41 7.33 52.17
N LEU A 154 -39.67 6.23 52.24
CA LEU A 154 -39.71 5.30 53.38
C LEU A 154 -39.23 5.96 54.67
N MET A 155 -38.17 6.78 54.62
CA MET A 155 -37.68 7.52 55.79
C MET A 155 -38.69 8.54 56.31
N GLU A 156 -39.43 9.22 55.42
CA GLU A 156 -40.52 10.10 55.81
C GLU A 156 -41.67 9.34 56.49
N GLU A 157 -42.06 8.18 55.96
CA GLU A 157 -43.09 7.33 56.59
C GLU A 157 -42.66 6.87 57.98
N ILE A 158 -41.39 6.45 58.15
CA ILE A 158 -40.85 6.07 59.46
C ILE A 158 -40.88 7.26 60.42
N ARG A 159 -40.44 8.46 59.99
CA ARG A 159 -40.52 9.68 60.80
C ARG A 159 -41.94 9.99 61.26
N LYS A 160 -42.92 9.93 60.33
CA LYS A 160 -44.34 10.15 60.64
C LYS A 160 -44.87 9.13 61.65
N LYS A 161 -44.55 7.84 61.47
CA LYS A 161 -44.93 6.77 62.40
C LYS A 161 -44.27 6.92 63.77
N GLN A 162 -43.00 7.32 63.84
CA GLN A 162 -42.31 7.58 65.11
C GLN A 162 -42.89 8.79 65.87
N ALA A 163 -43.29 9.85 65.15
CA ALA A 163 -43.95 11.01 65.75
C ALA A 163 -45.32 10.67 66.33
N GLN A 164 -46.08 9.77 65.70
CA GLN A 164 -47.37 9.28 66.24
C GLN A 164 -47.22 8.32 67.43
N LYS A 165 -46.04 7.69 67.60
CA LYS A 165 -45.80 6.69 68.66
C LYS A 165 -45.15 7.27 69.92
N LYS A 166 -44.80 8.56 69.92
CA LYS A 166 -44.38 9.31 71.12
C LYS A 166 -45.64 9.84 71.81
N PRO A 167 -46.04 9.27 72.97
CA PRO A 167 -47.12 9.84 73.79
C PRO A 167 -46.71 11.17 74.42
#